data_AF-A0A846E695-F1
#
_entry.id   AF-A0A846E695-F1
#
_cell.length_a   1.000
_cell.length_b   1.000
_cell.length_c   1.000
_cell.angle_alpha   90.00
_cell.angle_beta   90.00
_cell.angle_gamma   90.00
#
_symmetry.space_group_name_H-M   'P 1'
#
loop_
_entity.id
_entity.type
_entity.pdbx_description
1 polymer ?
#
loop_
_entity_poly.entity_id
_entity_poly.type
_entity_poly.pdbx_seq_one_letter_code
_entity_poly.pdbx_strand_id
1 'polypeptide(L)'
;MKKWLFVVGLNSALLIGGCVASSESSTPQSHVFNPSQVETGDRILGLEVTSVDVSPYLEGYTGTAKFKGEVTLSGKFVANDSHFEGATGVPCFYVDETSATQLPRFVGDERISWFCFDNPEVAKTAFSENNLVQENAKIVIDNYQIVYAPSDVVNQATFKRIVE
;
A
#
# COMPACT_ATOMS: atom_id res chain seq x y z
N MET A 1 14.00 29.55 -69.07
CA MET A 1 12.63 30.07 -68.88
C MET A 1 11.64 29.14 -69.59
N LYS A 2 10.71 28.51 -68.87
CA LYS A 2 9.31 28.19 -69.26
C LYS A 2 8.77 27.12 -68.30
N LYS A 3 7.76 27.51 -67.50
CA LYS A 3 6.89 26.58 -66.78
C LYS A 3 5.97 25.90 -67.79
N TRP A 4 5.48 24.70 -67.50
CA TRP A 4 4.11 24.27 -67.79
C TRP A 4 3.63 23.40 -66.62
N LEU A 5 2.35 23.54 -66.27
CA LEU A 5 1.63 22.85 -65.20
C LEU A 5 0.55 21.97 -65.85
N PHE A 6 0.32 20.75 -65.36
CA PHE A 6 -0.97 20.07 -65.52
C PHE A 6 -1.31 19.12 -64.36
N VAL A 7 -2.62 18.94 -64.16
CA VAL A 7 -3.37 18.51 -62.96
C VAL A 7 -4.56 17.66 -63.45
N VAL A 8 -4.96 16.52 -62.85
CA VAL A 8 -4.50 15.80 -61.65
C VAL A 8 -4.70 14.27 -61.84
N GLY A 9 -4.18 13.43 -60.94
CA GLY A 9 -4.50 12.00 -60.86
C GLY A 9 -4.63 11.50 -59.43
N LEU A 10 -5.87 11.41 -58.93
CA LEU A 10 -6.20 10.99 -57.56
C LEU A 10 -6.09 9.46 -57.41
N ASN A 11 -5.50 8.96 -56.32
CA ASN A 11 -5.63 7.57 -55.90
C ASN A 11 -5.68 7.47 -54.37
N SER A 12 -6.72 6.81 -53.85
CA SER A 12 -7.00 6.68 -52.43
C SER A 12 -6.88 5.23 -51.98
N ALA A 13 -6.08 4.95 -50.94
CA ALA A 13 -6.20 3.80 -50.03
C ALA A 13 -5.32 4.10 -48.78
N LEU A 14 -5.88 4.49 -47.62
CA LEU A 14 -6.48 3.70 -46.55
C LEU A 14 -5.52 2.78 -45.74
N LEU A 15 -5.17 3.26 -44.53
CA LEU A 15 -4.88 2.52 -43.28
C LEU A 15 -3.69 1.50 -43.34
N ILE A 16 -3.11 0.97 -42.26
CA ILE A 16 -3.40 0.85 -40.82
C ILE A 16 -2.04 1.11 -40.11
N GLY A 17 -1.88 1.90 -39.05
CA GLY A 17 -2.48 1.74 -37.73
C GLY A 17 -1.57 0.84 -36.86
N GLY A 18 -0.80 1.43 -35.96
CA GLY A 18 0.25 0.70 -35.24
C GLY A 18 0.83 1.46 -34.04
N CYS A 19 0.00 2.26 -33.36
CA CYS A 19 0.38 2.76 -32.04
C CYS A 19 0.48 1.55 -31.11
N VAL A 20 1.69 1.27 -30.61
CA VAL A 20 1.85 0.42 -29.42
C VAL A 20 1.21 1.21 -28.29
N ALA A 21 0.00 0.81 -27.91
CA ALA A 21 -0.62 1.31 -26.69
C ALA A 21 0.23 0.81 -25.52
N SER A 22 1.03 1.72 -24.94
CA SER A 22 1.54 1.51 -23.59
C SER A 22 0.33 1.22 -22.71
N SER A 23 0.28 0.02 -22.13
CA SER A 23 -0.76 -0.32 -21.17
C SER A 23 -0.51 0.52 -19.93
N GLU A 24 -1.18 1.68 -19.84
CA GLU A 24 -1.21 2.47 -18.61
C GLU A 24 -1.85 1.60 -17.53
N SER A 25 -1.02 1.09 -16.62
CA SER A 25 -1.48 0.31 -15.49
C SER A 25 -2.40 1.19 -14.65
N SER A 26 -3.70 0.88 -14.67
CA SER A 26 -4.72 1.63 -13.97
C SER A 26 -4.55 1.45 -12.47
N THR A 27 -3.65 2.24 -11.89
CA THR A 27 -3.31 2.29 -10.47
C THR A 27 -4.61 2.48 -9.68
N PRO A 28 -5.03 1.52 -8.82
CA PRO A 28 -6.18 1.72 -7.96
C PRO A 28 -5.95 2.92 -7.05
N GLN A 29 -6.70 4.00 -7.30
CA GLN A 29 -6.66 5.23 -6.49
C GLN A 29 -7.39 5.06 -5.15
N SER A 30 -8.22 4.01 -5.02
CA SER A 30 -8.88 3.64 -3.77
C SER A 30 -7.90 2.92 -2.84
N HIS A 31 -7.93 3.27 -1.56
CA HIS A 31 -7.21 2.55 -0.52
C HIS A 31 -7.80 1.14 -0.27
N VAL A 32 -9.11 0.97 -0.48
CA VAL A 32 -9.77 -0.34 -0.47
C VAL A 32 -9.67 -1.00 -1.84
N PHE A 33 -9.18 -2.23 -1.90
CA PHE A 33 -9.02 -3.00 -3.13
C PHE A 33 -9.43 -4.47 -2.96
N ASN A 34 -9.76 -5.14 -4.06
CA ASN A 34 -9.99 -6.58 -4.09
C ASN A 34 -8.65 -7.30 -4.33
N PRO A 35 -8.14 -8.12 -3.39
CA PRO A 35 -6.82 -8.71 -3.52
C PRO A 35 -6.72 -9.82 -4.58
N SER A 36 -7.84 -10.32 -5.11
CA SER A 36 -7.82 -11.24 -6.26
C SER A 36 -7.62 -10.55 -7.62
N GLN A 37 -7.59 -9.21 -7.66
CA GLN A 37 -7.48 -8.41 -8.88
C GLN A 37 -6.14 -7.65 -8.95
N VAL A 38 -5.15 -8.04 -8.15
CA VAL A 38 -3.89 -7.33 -7.98
C VAL A 38 -2.73 -8.31 -8.07
N GLU A 39 -1.71 -7.94 -8.85
CA GLU A 39 -0.52 -8.75 -9.10
C GLU A 39 0.76 -8.10 -8.56
N THR A 40 1.86 -8.86 -8.53
CA THR A 40 3.16 -8.32 -8.12
C THR A 40 3.67 -7.34 -9.18
N GLY A 41 4.08 -6.14 -8.77
CA GLY A 41 4.45 -5.03 -9.65
C GLY A 41 3.37 -3.95 -9.81
N ASP A 42 2.12 -4.24 -9.42
CA ASP A 42 1.07 -3.22 -9.34
C ASP A 42 1.40 -2.15 -8.31
N ARG A 43 0.71 -1.00 -8.42
CA ARG A 43 0.80 0.07 -7.43
C ARG A 43 -0.57 0.43 -6.86
N ILE A 44 -0.65 0.55 -5.54
CA ILE A 44 -1.84 1.00 -4.80
C ILE A 44 -1.40 2.16 -3.91
N LEU A 45 -2.04 3.33 -4.06
CA LEU A 45 -1.62 4.58 -3.38
C LEU A 45 -0.13 4.93 -3.58
N GLY A 46 0.46 4.51 -4.71
CA GLY A 46 1.88 4.68 -5.01
C GLY A 46 2.81 3.62 -4.41
N LEU A 47 2.34 2.78 -3.48
CA LEU A 47 3.09 1.65 -2.92
C LEU A 47 3.11 0.48 -3.90
N GLU A 48 4.27 -0.13 -4.11
CA GLU A 48 4.49 -1.26 -5.03
C GLU A 48 4.11 -2.58 -4.37
N VAL A 49 3.25 -3.35 -5.02
CA VAL A 49 2.88 -4.69 -4.58
C VAL A 49 4.04 -5.65 -4.84
N THR A 50 4.62 -6.20 -3.79
CA THR A 50 5.80 -7.09 -3.85
C THR A 50 5.47 -8.56 -3.62
N SER A 51 4.29 -8.85 -3.06
CA SER A 51 3.76 -10.20 -2.88
C SER A 51 2.26 -10.12 -2.62
N VAL A 52 1.49 -11.03 -3.21
CA VAL A 52 0.08 -11.30 -2.86
C VAL A 52 -0.06 -12.80 -2.77
N ASP A 53 -0.54 -13.28 -1.63
CA ASP A 53 -0.90 -14.68 -1.41
C ASP A 53 -2.23 -14.70 -0.66
N VAL A 54 -3.32 -14.86 -1.41
CA VAL A 54 -4.69 -14.81 -0.88
C VAL A 54 -5.55 -15.94 -1.43
N SER A 55 -6.50 -16.39 -0.62
CA SER A 55 -7.53 -17.37 -0.97
C SER A 55 -8.92 -16.80 -0.64
N PRO A 56 -9.96 -17.13 -1.40
CA PRO A 56 -11.34 -16.81 -1.03
C PRO A 56 -11.70 -17.44 0.33
N TYR A 57 -12.40 -16.69 1.19
CA TYR A 57 -12.87 -17.16 2.48
C TYR A 57 -14.21 -16.51 2.84
N LEU A 58 -15.25 -17.32 2.99
CA LEU A 58 -16.64 -16.89 3.13
C LEU A 58 -17.03 -15.89 2.01
N GLU A 59 -17.45 -14.68 2.37
CA GLU A 59 -17.83 -13.62 1.42
C GLU A 59 -16.66 -12.69 1.04
N GLY A 60 -15.43 -13.00 1.48
CA GLY A 60 -14.24 -12.18 1.26
C GLY A 60 -13.00 -13.03 0.97
N TYR A 61 -11.85 -12.60 1.50
CA TYR A 61 -10.55 -13.21 1.28
C TYR A 61 -9.80 -13.41 2.60
N THR A 62 -8.86 -14.34 2.62
CA THR A 62 -7.83 -14.49 3.66
C THR A 62 -6.46 -14.58 3.02
N GLY A 63 -5.41 -14.17 3.74
CA GLY A 63 -4.03 -14.26 3.29
C GLY A 63 -3.23 -13.00 3.59
N THR A 64 -2.25 -12.71 2.74
CA THR A 64 -1.32 -11.59 2.90
C THR A 64 -1.11 -10.80 1.62
N ALA A 65 -0.80 -9.52 1.76
CA ALA A 65 -0.28 -8.69 0.68
C ALA A 65 0.83 -7.78 1.23
N LYS A 66 1.94 -7.66 0.50
CA LYS A 66 3.13 -6.88 0.89
C LYS A 66 3.34 -5.72 -0.06
N PHE A 67 3.64 -4.55 0.50
CA PHE A 67 3.73 -3.27 -0.17
C PHE A 67 5.07 -2.61 0.14
N LYS A 68 5.76 -2.10 -0.87
CA LYS A 68 7.04 -1.40 -0.73
C LYS A 68 6.90 0.06 -1.16
N GLY A 69 7.50 0.96 -0.38
CA GLY A 69 7.41 2.40 -0.56
C GLY A 69 7.16 3.10 0.76
N GLU A 70 7.67 4.33 0.87
CA GLU A 70 7.49 5.12 2.07
C GLU A 70 6.11 5.80 2.10
N VAL A 71 5.42 5.73 3.24
CA VAL A 71 4.19 6.48 3.52
C VAL A 71 4.26 7.17 4.88
N THR A 72 3.84 8.43 4.92
CA THR A 72 3.77 9.24 6.15
C THR A 72 2.41 9.06 6.81
N LEU A 73 2.37 8.62 8.05
CA LEU A 73 1.14 8.37 8.81
C LEU A 73 1.08 9.22 10.07
N SER A 74 -0.14 9.56 10.51
CA SER A 74 -0.43 10.04 11.86
C SER A 74 -1.16 8.97 12.68
N GLY A 75 -0.96 8.97 14.00
CA GLY A 75 -1.59 8.00 14.89
C GLY A 75 -1.02 8.01 16.30
N LYS A 76 -1.29 6.91 17.01
CA LYS A 76 -0.79 6.63 18.36
C LYS A 76 0.20 5.48 18.34
N PHE A 77 1.40 5.73 18.85
CA PHE A 77 2.41 4.71 19.14
C PHE A 77 2.17 4.09 20.51
N VAL A 78 2.29 2.76 20.62
CA VAL A 78 2.26 2.00 21.89
C VAL A 78 3.51 1.12 21.94
N ALA A 79 4.40 1.33 22.91
CA ALA A 79 5.72 0.72 22.93
C ALA A 79 5.70 -0.79 23.25
N ASN A 80 4.74 -1.23 24.07
CA ASN A 80 4.60 -2.60 24.53
C ASN A 80 3.13 -2.99 24.48
N ASP A 81 2.61 -3.30 23.29
CA ASP A 81 1.22 -3.71 23.18
C ASP A 81 1.00 -5.14 23.72
N SER A 82 -0.05 -5.30 24.53
CA SER A 82 -0.36 -6.54 25.25
C SER A 82 -1.29 -7.48 24.48
N HIS A 83 -1.56 -7.24 23.19
CA HIS A 83 -2.35 -8.15 22.35
C HIS A 83 -1.68 -9.53 22.13
N PHE A 84 -0.42 -9.70 22.55
CA PHE A 84 0.30 -10.97 22.55
C PHE A 84 0.72 -11.34 23.98
N GLU A 85 0.21 -12.46 24.52
CA GLU A 85 0.58 -12.91 25.86
C GLU A 85 2.06 -13.31 25.95
N GLY A 86 2.72 -12.97 27.07
CA GLY A 86 3.96 -13.61 27.50
C GLY A 86 5.30 -12.96 27.09
N ALA A 87 5.29 -11.86 26.33
CA ALA A 87 6.52 -11.13 25.99
C ALA A 87 6.41 -9.63 26.30
N THR A 88 7.55 -8.97 26.53
CA THR A 88 7.67 -7.50 26.46
C THR A 88 7.14 -7.05 25.11
N GLY A 89 5.99 -6.36 25.11
CA GLY A 89 5.16 -6.20 23.92
C GLY A 89 5.90 -5.68 22.69
N VAL A 90 5.47 -6.11 21.52
CA VAL A 90 5.91 -5.53 20.25
C VAL A 90 5.38 -4.09 20.20
N PRO A 91 6.18 -3.11 19.76
CA PRO A 91 5.67 -1.77 19.57
C PRO A 91 4.70 -1.76 18.38
N CYS A 92 3.55 -1.15 18.56
CA CYS A 92 2.48 -1.10 17.58
C CYS A 92 1.99 0.34 17.37
N PHE A 93 1.37 0.58 16.23
CA PHE A 93 0.92 1.89 15.81
C PHE A 93 -0.54 1.83 15.35
N TYR A 94 -1.37 2.64 15.99
CA TYR A 94 -2.79 2.80 15.67
C TYR A 94 -2.94 4.05 14.81
N VAL A 95 -3.31 3.88 13.55
CA VAL A 95 -3.37 4.96 12.55
C VAL A 95 -4.68 5.73 12.70
N ASP A 96 -4.62 7.06 12.70
CA ASP A 96 -5.81 7.92 12.76
C ASP A 96 -6.71 7.71 11.52
N GLU A 97 -8.02 7.87 11.65
CA GLU A 97 -9.00 7.62 10.57
C GLU A 97 -8.64 8.31 9.25
N THR A 98 -8.27 9.60 9.30
CA THR A 98 -7.82 10.36 8.12
C THR A 98 -6.59 9.71 7.47
N SER A 99 -5.61 9.31 8.29
CA SER A 99 -4.36 8.72 7.81
C SER A 99 -4.50 7.25 7.41
N ALA A 100 -5.54 6.54 7.89
CA ALA A 100 -5.80 5.16 7.53
C ALA A 100 -6.11 4.99 6.03
N THR A 101 -6.66 6.04 5.40
CA THR A 101 -6.89 6.10 3.95
C THR A 101 -5.62 6.16 3.09
N GLN A 102 -4.44 6.31 3.72
CA GLN A 102 -3.14 6.25 3.06
C GLN A 102 -2.56 4.82 3.01
N LEU A 103 -3.23 3.84 3.62
CA LEU A 103 -2.80 2.44 3.61
C LEU A 103 -3.73 1.56 2.76
N PRO A 104 -3.19 0.66 1.93
CA PRO A 104 -3.97 -0.38 1.27
C PRO A 104 -4.75 -1.24 2.28
N ARG A 105 -5.98 -1.60 1.90
CA ARG A 105 -6.93 -2.37 2.70
C ARG A 105 -7.69 -3.36 1.82
N PHE A 106 -7.83 -4.60 2.26
CA PHE A 106 -8.69 -5.56 1.55
C PHE A 106 -10.16 -5.14 1.64
N VAL A 107 -10.91 -5.33 0.55
CA VAL A 107 -12.37 -5.24 0.57
C VAL A 107 -12.93 -6.21 1.61
N GLY A 108 -13.79 -5.70 2.50
CA GLY A 108 -14.35 -6.46 3.63
C GLY A 108 -13.48 -6.52 4.89
N ASP A 109 -12.26 -5.96 4.91
CA ASP A 109 -11.52 -5.78 6.17
C ASP A 109 -12.08 -4.57 6.91
N GLU A 110 -12.88 -4.82 7.96
CA GLU A 110 -13.49 -3.79 8.82
C GLU A 110 -12.66 -3.46 10.08
N ARG A 111 -11.48 -4.08 10.27
CA ARG A 111 -10.65 -3.83 11.46
C ARG A 111 -10.16 -2.38 11.49
N ILE A 112 -9.97 -1.82 12.69
CA ILE A 112 -9.23 -0.55 12.86
C ILE A 112 -7.89 -0.64 12.12
N SER A 113 -7.39 0.48 11.58
CA SER A 113 -6.10 0.49 10.89
C SER A 113 -4.96 0.54 11.92
N TRP A 114 -4.37 -0.61 12.22
CA TRP A 114 -3.21 -0.72 13.11
C TRP A 114 -2.25 -1.81 12.64
N PHE A 115 -0.99 -1.70 13.04
CA PHE A 115 0.07 -2.66 12.73
C PHE A 115 1.12 -2.67 13.84
N CYS A 116 1.94 -3.73 13.88
CA CYS A 116 3.11 -3.79 14.76
C CYS A 116 4.40 -3.74 13.94
N PHE A 117 5.47 -3.17 14.50
CA PHE A 117 6.71 -2.96 13.74
C PHE A 117 7.52 -4.25 13.58
N ASP A 118 8.01 -4.50 12.37
CA ASP A 118 8.92 -5.62 12.07
C ASP A 118 10.37 -5.38 12.56
N ASN A 119 10.70 -4.13 12.87
CA ASN A 119 11.99 -3.66 13.37
C ASN A 119 11.84 -2.98 14.76
N PRO A 120 11.34 -3.72 15.77
CA PRO A 120 10.80 -3.15 17.01
C PRO A 120 11.79 -2.29 17.80
N GLU A 121 13.06 -2.69 17.85
CA GLU A 121 14.12 -1.96 18.56
C GLU A 121 14.38 -0.56 17.97
N VAL A 122 14.24 -0.41 16.65
CA VAL A 122 14.42 0.89 15.97
C VAL A 122 13.27 1.83 16.32
N ALA A 123 12.04 1.31 16.34
CA ALA A 123 10.86 2.08 16.73
C ALA A 123 10.91 2.48 18.22
N LYS A 124 11.25 1.55 19.12
CA LYS A 124 11.43 1.83 20.57
C LYS A 124 12.51 2.87 20.84
N THR A 125 13.65 2.78 20.15
CA THR A 125 14.74 3.76 20.26
C THR A 125 14.28 5.15 19.83
N ALA A 126 13.59 5.26 18.69
CA ALA A 126 13.15 6.55 18.15
C ALA A 126 12.10 7.26 19.02
N PHE A 127 11.18 6.50 19.63
CA PHE A 127 10.15 7.03 20.52
C PHE A 127 10.60 7.25 21.97
N SER A 128 11.87 6.93 22.28
CA SER A 128 12.43 6.77 23.63
C SER A 128 11.84 5.59 24.41
N GLU A 129 12.70 4.72 24.95
CA GLU A 129 12.31 3.49 25.66
C GLU A 129 11.34 3.72 26.84
N ASN A 130 11.41 4.89 27.47
CA ASN A 130 10.54 5.27 28.59
C ASN A 130 9.14 5.73 28.16
N ASN A 131 8.91 6.00 26.87
CA ASN A 131 7.62 6.50 26.39
C ASN A 131 6.71 5.33 25.98
N LEU A 132 5.92 4.84 26.93
CA LEU A 132 5.05 3.69 26.71
C LEU A 132 3.92 3.96 25.70
N VAL A 133 3.46 5.21 25.56
CA VAL A 133 2.40 5.62 24.63
C VAL A 133 2.66 7.05 24.15
N GLN A 134 2.71 7.25 22.83
CA GLN A 134 2.79 8.60 22.23
C GLN A 134 1.58 8.86 21.33
N GLU A 135 0.73 9.78 21.79
CA GLU A 135 -0.44 10.28 21.04
C GLU A 135 -0.03 11.28 19.95
N ASN A 136 -0.82 11.37 18.88
CA ASN A 136 -0.63 12.29 17.74
C ASN A 136 0.77 12.22 17.09
N ALA A 137 1.43 11.06 17.19
CA ALA A 137 2.72 10.81 16.57
C ALA A 137 2.57 10.83 15.04
N LYS A 138 3.56 11.41 14.35
CA LYS A 138 3.71 11.27 12.90
C LYS A 138 4.96 10.46 12.60
N ILE A 139 4.84 9.49 11.71
CA ILE A 139 5.93 8.59 11.34
C ILE A 139 5.97 8.39 9.83
N VAL A 140 7.12 7.92 9.35
CA VAL A 140 7.22 7.28 8.04
C VAL A 140 7.46 5.79 8.25
N ILE A 141 6.71 4.98 7.50
CA ILE A 141 6.90 3.53 7.41
C ILE A 141 7.23 3.10 5.99
N ASP A 142 7.72 1.87 5.84
CA ASP A 142 8.00 1.17 4.58
C ASP A 142 7.62 -0.32 4.75
N ASN A 143 7.69 -1.12 3.68
CA ASN A 143 7.41 -2.57 3.68
C ASN A 143 6.10 -2.97 4.39
N TYR A 144 5.02 -2.20 4.21
CA TYR A 144 3.73 -2.48 4.84
C TYR A 144 3.18 -3.84 4.40
N GLN A 145 2.69 -4.65 5.34
CA GLN A 145 2.11 -5.96 5.09
C GLN A 145 0.73 -6.07 5.73
N ILE A 146 -0.27 -6.37 4.91
CA ILE A 146 -1.58 -6.82 5.38
C ILE A 146 -1.48 -8.30 5.75
N VAL A 147 -2.02 -8.66 6.91
CA VAL A 147 -2.32 -10.05 7.28
C VAL A 147 -3.80 -10.11 7.69
N TYR A 148 -4.59 -10.92 6.99
CA TYR A 148 -6.03 -11.03 7.23
C TYR A 148 -6.47 -12.49 7.26
N ALA A 149 -6.96 -12.95 8.40
CA ALA A 149 -7.36 -14.32 8.67
C ALA A 149 -8.45 -14.36 9.75
N PRO A 150 -9.24 -15.44 9.85
CA PRO A 150 -10.23 -15.65 10.92
C PRO A 150 -9.55 -16.04 12.25
N SER A 151 -8.57 -15.26 12.68
CA SER A 151 -7.75 -15.46 13.89
C SER A 151 -7.08 -14.14 14.29
N ASP A 152 -6.45 -14.10 15.47
CA ASP A 152 -5.71 -12.92 15.94
C ASP A 152 -4.45 -12.68 15.10
N VAL A 153 -4.59 -11.92 14.01
CA VAL A 153 -3.51 -11.51 13.13
C VAL A 153 -3.39 -10.00 13.05
N VAL A 154 -2.15 -9.53 12.96
CA VAL A 154 -1.81 -8.11 12.90
C VAL A 154 -1.09 -7.80 11.58
N ASN A 155 -1.36 -6.62 11.05
CA ASN A 155 -0.57 -6.07 9.94
C ASN A 155 0.83 -5.70 10.44
N GLN A 156 1.80 -5.59 9.54
CA GLN A 156 3.20 -5.27 9.89
C GLN A 156 3.74 -4.11 9.05
N ALA A 157 4.75 -3.42 9.55
CA ALA A 157 5.49 -2.41 8.79
C ALA A 157 6.90 -2.20 9.33
N THR A 158 7.82 -1.74 8.47
CA THR A 158 9.14 -1.26 8.88
C THR A 158 9.06 0.21 9.29
N PHE A 159 9.39 0.53 10.54
CA PHE A 159 9.58 1.92 10.98
C PHE A 159 10.77 2.55 10.26
N LYS A 160 10.63 3.81 9.80
CA LYS A 160 11.72 4.56 9.15
C LYS A 160 12.20 5.75 9.97
N ARG A 161 11.28 6.61 10.40
CA ARG A 161 11.57 7.87 11.13
C ARG A 161 10.30 8.47 11.74
N ILE A 162 10.47 9.32 12.75
CA ILE A 162 9.44 10.27 13.18
C ILE A 162 9.44 11.47 12.21
N VAL A 163 8.29 12.14 12.09
CA VAL A 163 8.15 13.44 11.41
C VAL A 163 7.76 14.47 12.46
N GLU A 164 8.52 15.56 12.54
CA GLU A 164 8.26 16.72 13.42
C GLU A 164 7.12 17.60 12.88
#